data_AF-A0A1Y4S5Y8-F1
#
_entry.id   AF-A0A1Y4S5Y8-F1
#
_cell.length_a   1.000
_cell.length_b   1.000
_cell.length_c   1.000
_cell.angle_alpha   90.00
_cell.angle_beta   90.00
_cell.angle_gamma   90.00
#
_symmetry.space_group_name_H-M   'P 1'
#
loop_
_entity.id
_entity.type
_entity.pdbx_description
1 polymer ?
#
loop_
_entity_poly.entity_id
_entity_poly.type
_entity_poly.pdbx_seq_one_letter_code
_entity_poly.pdbx_strand_id
1 'polypeptide(L)'
;MTGKEAYRIWAPEGGKWSGWVRPVPFLAAETASRAYLDFYSAVPAAEYVDEAWAGAAVIVDLPGTESVREGIALAKAGYRPVPIYNGTVEQQGARAAADNQSVGKALVMSAAELAQIEISGDALPAFLTDSGRRNRFRMEHSLFDNSWDIYPQDLPSAEYFQKNEIRKIIVIGDEISADLKKILYGFQKKKMEIFLAERYGIPKRVVLHRPIRRIGD
;
A
#
# COMPACT_ATOMS: atom_id res chain seq x y z
N MET A 1 10.55 -5.76 -18.63
CA MET A 1 11.13 -5.56 -17.29
C MET A 1 10.84 -6.80 -16.48
N THR A 2 11.85 -7.38 -15.83
CA THR A 2 11.67 -8.52 -14.91
C THR A 2 11.15 -8.05 -13.55
N GLY A 3 10.60 -8.97 -12.76
CA GLY A 3 10.19 -8.68 -11.37
C GLY A 3 11.33 -8.12 -10.51
N LYS A 4 12.55 -8.64 -10.69
CA LYS A 4 13.74 -8.17 -9.98
C LYS A 4 14.15 -6.75 -10.37
N GLU A 5 14.09 -6.42 -11.65
CA GLU A 5 14.34 -5.06 -12.14
C GLU A 5 13.29 -4.08 -11.61
N ALA A 6 12.02 -4.47 -11.66
CA ALA A 6 10.93 -3.67 -11.10
C ALA A 6 11.13 -3.44 -9.60
N TYR A 7 11.40 -4.49 -8.82
CA TYR A 7 11.65 -4.38 -7.38
C TYR A 7 12.73 -3.34 -7.05
N ARG A 8 13.83 -3.29 -7.81
CA ARG A 8 14.91 -2.31 -7.61
C ARG A 8 14.48 -0.86 -7.87
N ILE A 9 13.47 -0.65 -8.72
CA ILE A 9 12.91 0.69 -8.97
C ILE A 9 12.02 1.12 -7.80
N TRP A 10 11.19 0.21 -7.28
CA TRP A 10 10.33 0.49 -6.12
C TRP A 10 11.13 0.59 -4.81
N ALA A 11 12.24 -0.15 -4.69
CA ALA A 11 13.12 -0.22 -3.54
C ALA A 11 14.56 0.15 -3.94
N PRO A 12 14.84 1.42 -4.29
CA PRO A 12 16.17 1.83 -4.71
C PRO A 12 17.19 1.61 -3.59
N GLU A 13 18.41 1.21 -3.97
CA GLU A 13 19.49 0.99 -3.01
C GLU A 13 19.79 2.25 -2.20
N GLY A 14 19.96 2.11 -0.89
CA GLY A 14 20.15 3.24 0.02
C GLY A 14 18.90 4.12 0.25
N GLY A 15 17.79 3.83 -0.41
CA GLY A 15 16.54 4.56 -0.21
C GLY A 15 15.99 4.39 1.21
N LYS A 16 15.61 5.52 1.83
CA LYS A 16 15.12 5.60 3.22
C LYS A 16 14.02 4.59 3.55
N TRP A 17 13.12 4.37 2.60
CA TRP A 17 11.94 3.51 2.77
C TRP A 17 12.07 2.13 2.10
N SER A 18 13.18 1.86 1.40
CA SER A 18 13.35 0.64 0.59
C SER A 18 13.28 -0.64 1.40
N GLY A 19 13.71 -0.61 2.67
CA GLY A 19 13.64 -1.76 3.58
C GLY A 19 12.21 -2.21 3.94
N TRP A 20 11.21 -1.39 3.63
CA TRP A 20 9.80 -1.69 3.90
C TRP A 20 9.05 -2.23 2.67
N VAL A 21 9.69 -2.22 1.49
CA VAL A 21 9.10 -2.79 0.27
C VAL A 21 9.17 -4.31 0.35
N ARG A 22 8.02 -4.98 0.25
CA ARG A 22 7.98 -6.45 0.21
C ARG A 22 8.42 -6.95 -1.18
N PRO A 23 9.42 -7.85 -1.27
CA PRO A 23 9.92 -8.33 -2.56
C PRO A 23 9.01 -9.39 -3.21
N VAL A 24 8.26 -10.16 -2.41
CA VAL A 24 7.49 -11.33 -2.89
C VAL A 24 6.46 -11.00 -3.97
N PRO A 25 5.68 -9.89 -3.90
CA PRO A 25 4.70 -9.53 -4.94
C PRO A 25 5.30 -9.37 -6.34
N PHE A 26 6.60 -9.04 -6.45
CA PHE A 26 7.28 -8.85 -7.73
C PHE A 26 7.58 -10.16 -8.46
N LEU A 27 7.52 -11.30 -7.78
CA LEU A 27 7.76 -12.62 -8.38
C LEU A 27 6.57 -13.11 -9.21
N ALA A 28 5.37 -12.62 -8.94
CA ALA A 28 4.14 -13.07 -9.61
C ALA A 28 3.98 -12.62 -11.07
N ALA A 29 4.93 -11.82 -11.59
CA ALA A 29 4.77 -11.02 -12.80
C ALA A 29 5.50 -11.53 -14.04
N GLU A 30 6.09 -12.74 -14.02
CA GLU A 30 6.87 -13.27 -15.16
C GLU A 30 6.06 -13.40 -16.48
N THR A 31 4.72 -13.26 -16.44
CA THR A 31 3.81 -13.39 -17.59
C THR A 31 2.83 -12.21 -17.74
N ALA A 32 3.27 -10.97 -17.52
CA ALA A 32 2.44 -9.80 -17.85
C ALA A 32 2.20 -9.71 -19.38
N SER A 33 0.95 -9.83 -19.83
CA SER A 33 0.59 -9.77 -21.25
C SER A 33 0.29 -8.33 -21.69
N ARG A 34 0.44 -8.07 -22.99
CA ARG A 34 0.22 -6.74 -23.60
C ARG A 34 -1.23 -6.23 -23.44
N ALA A 35 -2.21 -7.11 -23.23
CA ALA A 35 -3.60 -6.73 -22.97
C ALA A 35 -3.82 -6.06 -21.60
N TYR A 36 -2.93 -6.32 -20.64
CA TYR A 36 -2.96 -5.66 -19.33
C TYR A 36 -2.52 -4.18 -19.40
N LEU A 37 -1.69 -3.82 -20.39
CA LEU A 37 -1.23 -2.44 -20.62
C LEU A 37 -2.38 -1.50 -20.98
N ASP A 38 -3.30 -1.95 -21.84
CA ASP A 38 -4.39 -1.11 -22.33
C ASP A 38 -5.41 -0.78 -21.22
N PHE A 39 -5.61 -1.70 -20.27
CA PHE A 39 -6.47 -1.50 -19.09
C PHE A 39 -5.90 -0.46 -18.12
N TYR A 40 -4.58 -0.24 -18.13
CA TYR A 40 -3.86 0.64 -17.20
C TYR A 40 -3.67 2.07 -17.71
N SER A 41 -4.30 2.44 -18.82
CA SER A 41 -4.08 3.70 -19.54
C SER A 41 -4.77 4.90 -18.89
N ALA A 42 -4.25 5.34 -17.73
CA ALA A 42 -4.20 6.72 -17.21
C ALA A 42 -4.03 6.64 -15.69
N VAL A 43 -2.84 6.94 -15.17
CA VAL A 43 -2.69 7.21 -13.73
C VAL A 43 -3.24 8.62 -13.47
N PRO A 44 -4.29 8.78 -12.64
CA PRO A 44 -4.82 10.11 -12.33
C PRO A 44 -3.75 10.97 -11.66
N ALA A 45 -3.78 12.28 -11.91
CA ALA A 45 -2.93 13.20 -11.17
C ALA A 45 -3.42 13.29 -9.71
N ALA A 46 -2.50 13.31 -8.74
CA ALA A 46 -2.84 13.48 -7.33
C ALA A 46 -3.04 14.97 -6.97
N GLU A 47 -3.88 15.68 -7.72
CA GLU A 47 -4.15 17.12 -7.55
C GLU A 47 -4.81 17.47 -6.21
N TYR A 48 -5.37 16.47 -5.53
CA TYR A 48 -5.95 16.58 -4.19
C TYR A 48 -4.89 16.63 -3.07
N VAL A 49 -3.61 16.42 -3.39
CA VAL A 49 -2.50 16.56 -2.44
C VAL A 49 -2.18 18.04 -2.30
N ASP A 50 -2.51 18.59 -1.14
CA ASP A 50 -2.35 20.00 -0.79
C ASP A 50 -1.58 20.20 0.53
N GLU A 51 -1.64 21.41 1.10
CA GLU A 51 -1.01 21.73 2.38
C GLU A 51 -1.48 20.82 3.54
N ALA A 52 -2.70 20.28 3.50
CA ALA A 52 -3.22 19.37 4.53
C ALA A 52 -2.44 18.05 4.57
N TRP A 53 -1.69 17.71 3.51
CA TRP A 53 -0.85 16.51 3.40
C TRP A 53 0.59 16.73 3.88
N ALA A 54 1.00 17.98 4.09
CA ALA A 54 2.36 18.31 4.50
C ALA A 54 2.77 17.55 5.78
N GLY A 55 3.95 16.92 5.75
CA GLY A 55 4.50 16.15 6.88
C GLY A 55 3.74 14.85 7.21
N ALA A 56 2.85 14.38 6.33
CA ALA A 56 2.14 13.11 6.52
C ALA A 56 2.86 11.93 5.86
N ALA A 57 2.95 10.80 6.55
CA ALA A 57 3.04 9.51 5.86
C ALA A 57 1.65 9.14 5.32
N VAL A 58 1.60 8.48 4.18
CA VAL A 58 0.35 8.03 3.55
C VAL A 58 0.27 6.51 3.61
N ILE A 59 -0.92 5.98 3.89
CA ILE A 59 -1.25 4.57 3.69
C ILE A 59 -2.36 4.53 2.65
N VAL A 60 -2.07 4.00 1.47
CA VAL A 60 -3.06 3.77 0.43
C VAL A 60 -3.69 2.40 0.66
N ASP A 61 -4.93 2.40 1.13
CA ASP A 61 -5.69 1.18 1.37
C ASP A 61 -6.87 1.06 0.39
N LEU A 62 -6.53 0.96 -0.90
CA LEU A 62 -7.48 0.84 -2.01
C LEU A 62 -7.48 -0.60 -2.57
N PRO A 63 -8.54 -1.03 -3.29
CA PRO A 63 -8.62 -2.39 -3.81
C PRO A 63 -7.55 -2.69 -4.88
N GLY A 64 -6.77 -3.75 -4.65
CA GLY A 64 -5.84 -4.36 -5.61
C GLY A 64 -4.99 -3.35 -6.40
N THR A 65 -5.19 -3.34 -7.72
CA THR A 65 -4.43 -2.53 -8.69
C THR A 65 -4.63 -1.03 -8.52
N GLU A 66 -5.75 -0.59 -7.96
CA GLU A 66 -6.02 0.83 -7.72
C GLU A 66 -5.06 1.41 -6.68
N SER A 67 -4.64 0.62 -5.70
CA SER A 67 -3.62 1.02 -4.73
C SER A 67 -2.26 1.26 -5.38
N VAL A 68 -1.88 0.42 -6.35
CA VAL A 68 -0.66 0.61 -7.14
C VAL A 68 -0.72 1.89 -7.97
N ARG A 69 -1.87 2.15 -8.63
CA ARG A 69 -2.08 3.37 -9.44
C ARG A 69 -1.99 4.63 -8.60
N GLU A 70 -2.64 4.62 -7.44
CA GLU A 70 -2.58 5.74 -6.50
C GLU A 70 -1.15 5.98 -6.01
N GLY A 71 -0.37 4.92 -5.79
CA GLY A 71 1.06 5.04 -5.48
C GLY A 71 1.86 5.78 -6.55
N ILE A 72 1.57 5.56 -7.84
CA ILE A 72 2.20 6.31 -8.94
C ILE A 72 1.71 7.76 -8.99
N ALA A 73 0.42 8.00 -8.71
CA ALA A 73 -0.12 9.36 -8.61
C ALA A 73 0.59 10.16 -7.50
N LEU A 74 0.73 9.56 -6.31
CA LEU A 74 1.44 10.13 -5.17
C LEU A 74 2.95 10.30 -5.45
N ALA A 75 3.55 9.39 -6.22
CA ALA A 75 4.93 9.56 -6.69
C ALA A 75 5.12 10.85 -7.50
N LYS A 76 4.19 11.14 -8.43
CA LYS A 76 4.18 12.40 -9.19
C LYS A 76 3.97 13.63 -8.29
N ALA A 77 3.33 13.46 -7.13
CA ALA A 77 3.19 14.48 -6.10
C ALA A 77 4.36 14.54 -5.08
N GLY A 78 5.44 13.79 -5.31
CA GLY A 78 6.66 13.85 -4.51
C GLY A 78 6.75 12.86 -3.34
N TYR A 79 5.83 11.89 -3.24
CA TYR A 79 5.93 10.80 -2.27
C TYR A 79 6.80 9.66 -2.78
N ARG A 80 7.40 8.88 -1.86
CA ARG A 80 8.01 7.60 -2.18
C ARG A 80 6.99 6.49 -1.98
N PRO A 81 6.48 5.84 -3.03
CA PRO A 81 5.60 4.71 -2.84
C PRO A 81 6.35 3.49 -2.30
N VAL A 82 5.73 2.76 -1.39
CA VAL A 82 6.29 1.61 -0.67
C VAL A 82 5.30 0.45 -0.74
N PRO A 83 5.43 -0.46 -1.73
CA PRO A 83 4.53 -1.62 -1.86
C PRO A 83 4.60 -2.59 -0.68
N ILE A 84 3.47 -2.81 -0.02
CA ILE A 84 3.29 -3.81 1.03
C ILE A 84 2.10 -4.69 0.66
N TYR A 85 2.37 -5.71 -0.15
CA TYR A 85 1.39 -6.70 -0.57
C TYR A 85 1.81 -8.11 -0.16
N ASN A 86 0.84 -9.03 -0.17
CA ASN A 86 1.12 -10.45 -0.17
C ASN A 86 1.54 -10.88 -1.59
N GLY A 87 2.37 -11.93 -1.68
CA GLY A 87 2.79 -12.52 -2.96
C GLY A 87 2.10 -13.84 -3.28
N THR A 88 1.28 -14.38 -2.38
CA THR A 88 0.59 -15.66 -2.60
C THR A 88 -0.51 -15.50 -3.65
N VAL A 89 -0.29 -16.06 -4.84
CA VAL A 89 -1.26 -16.11 -5.93
C VAL A 89 -2.21 -17.31 -5.81
N GLU A 90 -3.25 -17.33 -6.62
CA GLU A 90 -4.18 -18.46 -6.71
C GLU A 90 -3.48 -19.78 -7.06
N GLN A 91 -3.98 -20.89 -6.51
CA GLN A 91 -3.58 -22.23 -6.92
C GLN A 91 -4.38 -22.66 -8.16
N GLN A 92 -3.79 -23.52 -8.99
CA GLN A 92 -4.45 -24.01 -10.20
C GLN A 92 -5.81 -24.65 -9.86
N GLY A 93 -6.88 -24.16 -10.51
CA GLY A 93 -8.25 -24.65 -10.30
C GLY A 93 -8.97 -24.03 -9.10
N ALA A 94 -8.39 -23.05 -8.41
CA ALA A 94 -9.03 -22.29 -7.35
C ALA A 94 -9.02 -20.79 -7.67
N ARG A 95 -10.03 -20.08 -7.15
CA ARG A 95 -10.10 -18.61 -7.19
C ARG A 95 -9.50 -18.06 -5.91
N ALA A 96 -8.58 -17.11 -5.99
CA ALA A 96 -8.06 -16.42 -4.81
C ALA A 96 -9.06 -15.41 -4.22
N ALA A 97 -8.99 -15.21 -2.91
CA ALA A 97 -9.74 -14.17 -2.21
C ALA A 97 -9.25 -12.75 -2.54
N ALA A 98 -7.94 -12.58 -2.75
CA ALA A 98 -7.29 -11.35 -3.19
C ALA A 98 -6.51 -11.59 -4.50
N ASP A 99 -6.62 -10.68 -5.47
CA ASP A 99 -5.97 -10.80 -6.78
C ASP A 99 -4.52 -10.29 -6.75
N ASN A 100 -3.66 -11.04 -6.05
CA ASN A 100 -2.24 -10.73 -5.96
C ASN A 100 -1.50 -10.88 -7.29
N GLN A 101 -2.06 -11.63 -8.26
CA GLN A 101 -1.46 -11.77 -9.58
C GLN A 101 -1.56 -10.46 -10.37
N SER A 102 -2.74 -9.84 -10.38
CA SER A 102 -2.92 -8.53 -11.00
C SER A 102 -2.09 -7.47 -10.27
N VAL A 103 -2.02 -7.49 -8.95
CA VAL A 103 -1.15 -6.57 -8.19
C VAL A 103 0.33 -6.71 -8.59
N GLY A 104 0.83 -7.94 -8.67
CA GLY A 104 2.22 -8.19 -9.11
C GLY A 104 2.49 -7.67 -10.53
N LYS A 105 1.57 -7.94 -11.47
CA LYS A 105 1.64 -7.40 -12.85
C LYS A 105 1.64 -5.88 -12.83
N ALA A 106 0.72 -5.24 -12.12
CA ALA A 106 0.64 -3.80 -11.97
C ALA A 106 1.94 -3.18 -11.44
N LEU A 107 2.57 -3.79 -10.43
CA LEU A 107 3.84 -3.32 -9.86
C LEU A 107 4.96 -3.36 -10.91
N VAL A 108 5.08 -4.44 -11.68
CA VAL A 108 6.10 -4.56 -12.72
C VAL A 108 5.85 -3.60 -13.89
N MET A 109 4.60 -3.44 -14.31
CA MET A 109 4.26 -2.54 -15.41
C MET A 109 4.46 -1.08 -15.01
N SER A 110 4.03 -0.70 -13.81
CA SER A 110 4.12 0.68 -13.31
C SER A 110 5.56 1.06 -12.91
N ALA A 111 6.46 0.09 -12.74
CA ALA A 111 7.87 0.38 -12.47
C ALA A 111 8.54 1.16 -13.62
N ALA A 112 8.14 0.93 -14.87
CA ALA A 112 8.66 1.72 -15.99
C ALA A 112 8.27 3.19 -15.89
N GLU A 113 7.04 3.48 -15.47
CA GLU A 113 6.56 4.85 -15.22
C GLU A 113 7.25 5.45 -14.00
N LEU A 114 7.33 4.70 -12.89
CA LEU A 114 8.00 5.15 -11.67
C LEU A 114 9.47 5.53 -11.90
N ALA A 115 10.17 4.81 -12.78
CA ALA A 115 11.55 5.10 -13.14
C ALA A 115 11.74 6.45 -13.86
N GLN A 116 10.67 7.02 -14.43
CA GLN A 116 10.70 8.34 -15.07
C GLN A 116 10.35 9.48 -14.10
N ILE A 117 9.96 9.16 -12.86
CA ILE A 117 9.59 10.16 -11.85
C ILE A 117 10.79 10.43 -10.96
N GLU A 118 11.24 11.69 -10.93
CA GLU A 118 12.24 12.13 -9.96
C GLU A 118 11.60 12.27 -8.58
N ILE A 119 12.06 11.47 -7.63
CA ILE A 119 11.56 11.48 -6.26
C ILE A 119 12.73 11.74 -5.33
N SER A 120 12.59 12.78 -4.49
CA SER A 120 13.59 13.14 -3.48
C SER A 120 13.99 11.97 -2.58
N GLY A 121 15.25 11.92 -2.16
CA GLY A 121 15.73 10.97 -1.16
C GLY A 121 15.03 11.11 0.20
N ASP A 122 14.55 12.32 0.51
CA ASP A 122 13.83 12.66 1.75
C ASP A 122 12.30 12.62 1.58
N ALA A 123 11.80 12.19 0.41
CA ALA A 123 10.38 12.07 0.14
C ALA A 123 9.65 11.30 1.25
N LEU A 124 8.46 11.78 1.62
CA LEU A 124 7.59 11.10 2.59
C LEU A 124 7.06 9.79 2.00
N PRO A 125 6.83 8.75 2.83
CA PRO A 125 6.41 7.45 2.33
C PRO A 125 4.90 7.42 2.03
N ALA A 126 4.55 6.70 0.96
CA ALA A 126 3.19 6.25 0.66
C ALA A 126 3.15 4.71 0.66
N PHE A 127 2.74 4.11 1.77
CA PHE A 127 2.64 2.66 1.91
C PHE A 127 1.42 2.14 1.16
N LEU A 128 1.62 1.22 0.22
CA LEU A 128 0.56 0.72 -0.65
C LEU A 128 0.11 -0.65 -0.15
N THR A 129 -1.15 -0.75 0.26
CA THR A 129 -1.81 -2.00 0.70
C THR A 129 -3.04 -2.27 -0.14
N ASP A 130 -3.54 -3.51 -0.08
CA ASP A 130 -4.79 -3.90 -0.75
C ASP A 130 -5.92 -3.99 0.27
N SER A 131 -6.98 -3.18 0.14
CA SER A 131 -8.13 -3.25 1.05
C SER A 131 -8.88 -4.58 0.98
N GLY A 132 -8.79 -5.27 -0.16
CA GLY A 132 -9.33 -6.62 -0.37
C GLY A 132 -8.55 -7.72 0.37
N ARG A 133 -7.38 -7.41 0.96
CA ARG A 133 -6.54 -8.39 1.65
C ARG A 133 -7.24 -9.16 2.76
N ARG A 134 -8.27 -8.59 3.37
CA ARG A 134 -8.99 -9.19 4.50
C ARG A 134 -10.29 -9.89 4.10
N ASN A 135 -10.54 -10.05 2.80
CA ASN A 135 -11.71 -10.76 2.31
C ASN A 135 -11.61 -12.25 2.67
N ARG A 136 -12.07 -12.59 3.88
CA ARG A 136 -12.15 -13.97 4.37
C ARG A 136 -13.53 -14.51 4.04
N PHE A 137 -13.59 -15.33 3.02
CA PHE A 137 -14.81 -16.03 2.66
C PHE A 137 -14.86 -17.38 3.39
N ARG A 138 -16.06 -17.90 3.61
CA ARG A 138 -16.23 -19.27 4.11
C ARG A 138 -15.64 -20.22 3.07
N MET A 139 -14.86 -21.22 3.50
CA MET A 139 -14.23 -22.17 2.57
C MET A 139 -15.31 -22.90 1.76
N GLU A 140 -15.45 -22.51 0.50
CA GLU A 140 -16.16 -23.25 -0.54
C GLU A 140 -15.13 -24.00 -1.39
N HIS A 141 -15.51 -25.12 -2.01
CA HIS A 141 -14.61 -26.08 -2.68
C HIS A 141 -13.76 -25.50 -3.84
N SER A 142 -13.84 -24.21 -4.15
CA SER A 142 -13.11 -23.56 -5.24
C SER A 142 -12.46 -22.23 -4.85
N LEU A 143 -12.43 -21.89 -3.56
CA LEU A 143 -11.83 -20.65 -3.09
C LEU A 143 -10.55 -20.91 -2.29
N PHE A 144 -9.45 -20.32 -2.76
CA PHE A 144 -8.17 -20.30 -2.09
C PHE A 144 -8.06 -19.07 -1.18
N ASP A 145 -7.95 -19.30 0.12
CA ASP A 145 -7.78 -18.23 1.11
C ASP A 145 -6.31 -17.75 1.12
N ASN A 146 -6.06 -16.68 0.35
CA ASN A 146 -4.81 -15.91 0.41
C ASN A 146 -5.00 -14.57 1.13
N SER A 147 -6.03 -14.46 1.97
CA SER A 147 -6.23 -13.30 2.82
C SER A 147 -5.05 -13.15 3.79
N TRP A 148 -4.77 -11.91 4.17
CA TRP A 148 -3.67 -11.59 5.07
C TRP A 148 -3.95 -10.29 5.82
N ASP A 149 -3.32 -10.16 6.99
CA ASP A 149 -3.39 -8.95 7.80
C ASP A 149 -2.04 -8.21 7.75
N ILE A 150 -2.08 -6.89 7.92
CA ILE A 150 -0.88 -6.07 8.19
C ILE A 150 -0.53 -6.21 9.67
N TYR A 151 0.76 -6.35 9.97
CA TYR A 151 1.29 -6.44 11.33
C TYR A 151 2.17 -5.24 11.68
N PRO A 152 2.44 -4.97 12.97
CA PRO A 152 3.26 -3.83 13.39
C PRO A 152 4.67 -3.79 12.77
N GLN A 153 5.26 -4.96 12.46
CA GLN A 153 6.57 -5.06 11.81
C GLN A 153 6.56 -4.76 10.31
N ASP A 154 5.39 -4.59 9.69
CA ASP A 154 5.27 -4.26 8.28
C ASP A 154 5.39 -2.76 8.01
N LEU A 155 5.28 -1.93 9.06
CA LEU A 155 5.39 -0.48 8.98
C LEU A 155 6.48 0.03 9.93
N PRO A 156 7.14 1.16 9.61
CA PRO A 156 8.02 1.83 10.56
C PRO A 156 7.26 2.20 11.84
N SER A 157 7.91 2.05 12.99
CA SER A 157 7.29 2.42 14.27
C SER A 157 6.96 3.91 14.36
N ALA A 158 6.04 4.26 15.25
CA ALA A 158 5.74 5.68 15.51
C ALA A 158 6.99 6.48 15.93
N GLU A 159 7.89 5.89 16.71
CA GLU A 159 9.18 6.52 17.06
C GLU A 159 10.04 6.75 15.82
N TYR A 160 10.07 5.79 14.89
CA TYR A 160 10.80 5.94 13.65
C TYR A 160 10.23 7.08 12.81
N PHE A 161 8.90 7.19 12.70
CA PHE A 161 8.25 8.33 12.03
C PHE A 161 8.58 9.66 12.71
N GLN A 162 8.49 9.74 14.04
CA GLN A 162 8.79 10.97 14.78
C GLN A 162 10.24 11.42 14.65
N LYS A 163 11.19 10.47 14.66
CA LYS A 163 12.61 10.74 14.42
C LYS A 163 12.85 11.30 13.00
N ASN A 164 11.96 10.99 12.07
CA ASN A 164 11.96 11.49 10.70
C ASN A 164 10.97 12.65 10.49
N GLU A 165 10.56 13.31 11.58
CA GLU A 165 9.70 14.51 11.58
C GLU A 165 8.28 14.27 11.03
N ILE A 166 7.87 13.00 10.91
CA ILE A 166 6.53 12.59 10.53
C ILE A 166 5.69 12.44 11.79
N ARG A 167 4.65 13.27 11.93
CA ARG A 167 3.72 13.23 13.08
C ARG A 167 2.29 12.90 12.71
N LYS A 168 2.02 12.80 11.42
CA LYS A 168 0.69 12.62 10.83
C LYS A 168 0.68 11.42 9.90
N ILE A 169 -0.40 10.65 9.94
CA ILE A 169 -0.69 9.56 9.01
C ILE A 169 -2.04 9.82 8.35
N ILE A 170 -2.06 9.81 7.02
CA ILE A 170 -3.30 9.86 6.23
C ILE A 170 -3.53 8.47 5.65
N VAL A 171 -4.69 7.88 5.93
CA VAL A 171 -5.14 6.65 5.29
C VAL A 171 -6.08 7.03 4.15
N ILE A 172 -5.77 6.60 2.92
CA ILE A 172 -6.65 6.71 1.76
C ILE A 172 -7.48 5.44 1.66
N GLY A 173 -8.80 5.55 1.75
CA GLY A 173 -9.72 4.44 1.63
C GLY A 173 -11.10 4.78 2.20
N ASP A 174 -12.06 3.87 2.04
CA ASP A 174 -13.43 4.07 2.53
C ASP A 174 -13.50 3.99 4.06
N GLU A 175 -12.66 3.15 4.66
CA GLU A 175 -12.48 3.06 6.10
C GLU A 175 -11.06 2.64 6.48
N ILE A 176 -10.68 2.89 7.73
CA ILE A 176 -9.46 2.27 8.29
C ILE A 176 -9.78 0.82 8.65
N SER A 177 -9.15 -0.11 7.96
CA SER A 177 -9.32 -1.55 8.17
C SER A 177 -8.98 -1.98 9.61
N ALA A 178 -9.55 -3.10 10.10
CA ALA A 178 -9.39 -3.48 11.51
C ALA A 178 -7.95 -3.87 11.91
N ASP A 179 -7.17 -4.46 10.99
CA ASP A 179 -5.74 -4.72 11.18
C ASP A 179 -4.95 -3.41 11.30
N LEU A 180 -5.19 -2.44 10.42
CA LEU A 180 -4.59 -1.11 10.52
C LEU A 180 -5.05 -0.36 11.76
N LYS A 181 -6.33 -0.44 12.16
CA LYS A 181 -6.85 0.16 13.41
C LYS A 181 -6.04 -0.32 14.62
N LYS A 182 -5.66 -1.61 14.69
CA LYS A 182 -4.83 -2.14 15.78
C LYS A 182 -3.45 -1.48 15.83
N ILE A 183 -2.81 -1.31 14.68
CA ILE A 183 -1.49 -0.68 14.56
C ILE A 183 -1.60 0.82 14.86
N LEU A 184 -2.45 1.53 14.13
CA LEU A 184 -2.60 2.99 14.21
C LEU A 184 -3.11 3.46 15.59
N TYR A 185 -3.87 2.63 16.32
CA TYR A 185 -4.18 2.92 17.72
C TYR A 185 -2.90 3.00 18.58
N GLY A 186 -1.92 2.15 18.32
CA GLY A 186 -0.59 2.22 18.94
C GLY A 186 0.14 3.53 18.61
N PHE A 187 0.02 4.01 17.38
CA PHE A 187 0.62 5.27 16.91
C PHE A 187 -0.07 6.47 17.56
N GLN A 188 -1.40 6.45 17.65
CA GLN A 188 -2.19 7.48 18.31
C GLN A 188 -1.80 7.63 19.79
N LYS A 189 -1.60 6.52 20.52
CA LYS A 189 -1.11 6.58 21.92
C LYS A 189 0.26 7.24 22.04
N LYS A 190 1.05 7.20 20.98
CA LYS A 190 2.37 7.86 20.87
C LYS A 190 2.27 9.27 20.29
N LYS A 191 1.06 9.87 20.28
CA LYS A 191 0.77 11.25 19.84
C LYS A 191 0.94 11.47 18.33
N MET A 192 0.83 10.42 17.53
CA MET A 192 0.64 10.57 16.08
C MET A 192 -0.81 10.96 15.78
N GLU A 193 -1.01 11.85 14.83
CA GLU A 193 -2.34 12.24 14.35
C GLU A 193 -2.76 11.33 13.20
N ILE A 194 -3.98 10.80 13.26
CA ILE A 194 -4.52 9.87 12.27
C ILE A 194 -5.65 10.54 11.51
N PHE A 195 -5.61 10.45 10.18
CA PHE A 195 -6.63 10.99 9.28
C PHE A 195 -7.11 9.90 8.33
N LEU A 196 -8.37 10.00 7.92
CA LEU A 196 -8.97 9.21 6.85
C LEU A 196 -9.38 10.16 5.73
N ALA A 197 -9.00 9.81 4.50
CA ALA A 197 -9.42 10.48 3.28
C ALA A 197 -10.08 9.45 2.37
N GLU A 198 -11.29 9.74 1.91
CA GLU A 198 -11.82 9.07 0.72
C GLU A 198 -10.95 9.46 -0.49
N ARG A 199 -11.02 8.68 -1.57
CA ARG A 199 -10.26 9.00 -2.78
C ARG A 199 -10.63 10.41 -3.28
N TYR A 200 -9.61 11.25 -3.50
CA TYR A 200 -9.76 12.68 -3.87
C TYR A 200 -10.45 13.56 -2.82
N GLY A 201 -10.70 13.04 -1.62
CA GLY A 201 -11.36 13.76 -0.53
C GLY A 201 -10.39 14.50 0.38
N ILE A 202 -10.94 15.44 1.15
CA ILE A 202 -10.19 16.16 2.18
C ILE A 202 -9.96 15.22 3.38
N PRO A 203 -8.71 15.04 3.86
CA PRO A 203 -8.42 14.22 5.03
C PRO A 203 -9.16 14.73 6.28
N LYS A 204 -9.90 13.84 6.93
CA LYS A 204 -10.61 14.11 8.19
C LYS A 204 -9.90 13.42 9.34
N ARG A 205 -9.66 14.15 10.43
CA ARG A 205 -9.03 13.57 11.63
C ARG A 205 -9.94 12.51 12.22
N VAL A 206 -9.36 11.37 12.60
CA VAL A 206 -10.06 10.26 13.23
C VAL A 206 -9.45 9.99 14.60
N VAL A 207 -10.31 9.72 15.59
CA VAL A 207 -9.89 9.20 16.90
C VAL A 207 -10.17 7.71 16.93
N LEU A 208 -9.12 6.90 17.02
CA LEU A 208 -9.20 5.45 17.11
C LEU A 208 -9.47 5.03 18.55
N HIS A 209 -10.45 4.16 18.73
CA HIS A 209 -10.72 3.51 20.01
C HIS A 209 -9.91 2.23 20.16
N ARG A 210 -9.71 1.80 21.41
CA ARG A 210 -9.01 0.55 21.71
C ARG A 210 -9.66 -0.61 20.95
N PRO A 211 -8.90 -1.37 20.14
CA PRO A 211 -9.44 -2.54 19.47
C PRO A 211 -9.96 -3.54 20.47
N ILE A 212 -11.15 -4.08 20.22
CA ILE A 212 -11.71 -5.18 21.03
C ILE A 212 -10.81 -6.40 20.80
N ARG A 213 -10.21 -6.94 21.86
CA ARG A 213 -9.53 -8.25 21.79
C ARG A 213 -10.61 -9.30 21.57
N ARG A 214 -10.63 -9.96 20.40
CA ARG A 214 -11.35 -11.22 20.27
C ARG A 214 -10.50 -12.31 20.93
N ILE A 215 -11.13 -13.15 21.73
CA ILE A 215 -10.48 -14.30 22.35
C ILE A 215 -10.02 -15.21 21.19
N GLY A 216 -8.70 -15.39 21.02
CA GLY A 216 -8.12 -16.22 19.97
C GLY A 216 -7.01 -15.59 19.11
N ASP A 217 -6.70 -14.30 19.29
CA ASP A 217 -5.48 -13.64 18.77
C ASP A 217 -4.27 -13.90 19.69
#